data_AF-A0A914FTT7-F1
#
_entry.id   AF-A0A914FTT7-F1
#
_cell.length_a   1.000
_cell.length_b   1.000
_cell.length_c   1.000
_cell.angle_alpha   90.00
_cell.angle_beta   90.00
_cell.angle_gamma   90.00
#
_symmetry.space_group_name_H-M   'P 1'
#
loop_
_entity.id
_entity.type
_entity.pdbx_description
1 polymer ?
#
loop_
_entity_poly.entity_id
_entity_poly.type
_entity_poly.pdbx_seq_one_letter_code
_entity_poly.pdbx_strand_id
1 'polypeptide(L)'
;QAKESLSSCRWSISEAYFLTHEQPSFQSPELPVPNFPGCVWYIEIYPNGTKNDNAGNVSLFFHCSVNQTLITYVSLTTEGSESFTYVFEKNNNHGQGYPSFISHDELLNSENNHVSDGKVTIGCNVKFVSITDPPILLGSNTHYLKDQASAKYLPQLLQEYGDEMFDCVLKVGDVEIKTYRLILSIYSPVFKTMFSVPMEENRNGVVKLVDFTADAVKTAINFFYTCEIEAIESSEQLEELFRFSDKYDIAALKTYRLILSIYSPVFKTMFSVPMEENRNGVVKLVDFTADAVKTAINFFYTCEIEAIESSEQLEELFRFSDKYDIAALKEYLENESGSKLSDQNVCILLEMAVRSNAFRLKDACFSFLEECIMIGASVQGLEELDSGILKDVVISAMKKRQGAAVPIVQDAGNINEENEVVGSGE
;
A
#
# COMPACT_ATOMS: atom_id res chain seq x y z
N GLN A 1 1.01 4.37 14.50
CA GLN A 1 1.36 5.71 15.01
C GLN A 1 2.85 5.70 15.26
N ALA A 2 3.65 6.42 14.47
CA ALA A 2 5.04 6.67 14.82
C ALA A 2 5.05 7.52 16.09
N LYS A 3 5.57 6.97 17.19
CA LYS A 3 5.79 7.75 18.40
C LYS A 3 7.03 8.60 18.15
N GLU A 4 6.82 9.85 17.75
CA GLU A 4 7.93 10.78 17.57
C GLU A 4 8.50 11.13 18.94
N SER A 5 9.82 11.07 19.04
CA SER A 5 10.52 11.55 20.22
C SER A 5 11.76 12.29 19.85
N LEU A 6 11.93 13.42 20.52
CA LEU A 6 13.06 14.31 20.37
C LEU A 6 13.94 14.16 21.61
N SER A 7 15.22 13.87 21.40
CA SER A 7 16.27 14.04 22.40
C SER A 7 17.25 15.09 21.90
N SER A 8 17.78 15.91 22.81
CA SER A 8 18.75 16.94 22.49
C SER A 8 19.87 16.90 23.51
N CYS A 9 21.10 17.02 23.04
CA CYS A 9 22.29 17.11 23.86
C CYS A 9 23.25 18.17 23.35
N ARG A 10 24.04 18.73 24.26
CA ARG A 10 25.17 19.60 23.93
C ARG A 10 26.43 19.02 24.54
N TRP A 11 27.49 18.98 23.75
CA TRP A 11 28.80 18.52 24.18
C TRP A 11 29.83 19.61 23.89
N SER A 12 30.44 20.15 24.93
CA SER A 12 31.49 21.17 24.80
C SER A 12 32.87 20.51 24.90
N ILE A 13 33.71 20.81 23.91
CA ILE A 13 35.04 20.21 23.71
C ILE A 13 36.05 21.34 23.66
N SER A 14 37.19 21.17 24.32
CA SER A 14 38.27 22.16 24.23
C SER A 14 38.77 22.29 22.78
N GLU A 15 38.96 23.51 22.29
CA GLU A 15 39.47 23.76 20.94
C GLU A 15 40.84 23.10 20.69
N ALA A 16 41.62 22.90 21.77
CA ALA A 16 42.93 22.24 21.72
C ALA A 16 42.87 20.81 21.16
N TYR A 17 41.73 20.13 21.24
CA TYR A 17 41.53 18.79 20.65
C TYR A 17 41.44 18.81 19.13
N PHE A 18 41.09 19.94 18.52
CA PHE A 18 41.09 20.13 17.06
C PHE A 18 42.43 20.65 16.56
N LEU A 19 43.30 21.11 17.46
CA LEU A 19 44.65 21.60 17.14
C LEU A 19 45.71 20.50 17.29
N THR A 20 45.54 19.58 18.24
CA THR A 20 46.53 18.54 18.55
C THR A 20 46.26 17.27 17.74
N HIS A 21 47.18 16.94 16.81
CA HIS A 21 47.05 15.89 15.80
C HIS A 21 47.25 14.45 16.35
N GLU A 22 47.16 14.25 17.67
CA GLU A 22 47.64 13.01 18.31
C GLU A 22 46.55 11.96 18.52
N GLN A 23 45.26 12.31 18.39
CA GLN A 23 44.16 11.42 18.75
C GLN A 23 43.29 11.09 17.53
N PRO A 24 43.02 9.81 17.24
CA PRO A 24 42.36 9.39 16.01
C PRO A 24 40.85 9.70 16.01
N SER A 25 40.18 9.53 17.14
CA SER A 25 38.78 9.91 17.35
C SER A 25 38.46 10.03 18.84
N PHE A 26 37.34 10.68 19.17
CA PHE A 26 36.76 10.68 20.52
C PHE A 26 35.26 10.48 20.49
N GLN A 27 34.74 9.79 21.51
CA GLN A 27 33.32 9.53 21.67
C GLN A 27 32.70 10.49 22.70
N SER A 28 31.50 10.96 22.42
CA SER A 28 30.71 11.71 23.37
C SER A 28 30.33 10.84 24.58
N PRO A 29 29.99 11.44 25.73
CA PRO A 29 29.18 10.74 26.72
C PRO A 29 27.94 10.13 26.08
N GLU A 30 27.43 9.05 26.67
CA GLU A 30 26.21 8.42 26.18
C GLU A 30 25.05 9.40 26.19
N LEU A 31 24.32 9.46 25.09
CA LEU A 31 23.20 10.36 24.92
C LEU A 31 21.97 9.76 25.62
N PRO A 32 21.31 10.51 26.53
CA PRO A 32 20.12 10.03 27.19
C PRO A 32 18.94 10.05 26.21
N VAL A 33 18.61 8.88 25.64
CA VAL A 33 17.43 8.72 24.76
C VAL A 33 16.35 7.94 25.52
N PRO A 34 15.32 8.61 26.06
CA PRO A 34 14.40 8.02 27.05
C PRO A 34 13.52 6.88 26.52
N ASN A 35 13.36 6.74 25.20
CA ASN A 35 12.47 5.75 24.60
C ASN A 35 13.14 4.43 24.19
N PHE A 36 14.46 4.28 24.40
CA PHE A 36 15.20 3.08 24.03
C PHE A 36 16.08 2.59 25.19
N PRO A 37 15.48 2.02 26.25
CA PRO A 37 16.23 1.52 27.40
C PRO A 37 17.18 0.40 26.97
N GLY A 38 18.45 0.50 27.39
CA GLY A 38 19.49 -0.48 27.06
C GLY A 38 20.18 -0.27 25.71
N CYS A 39 19.80 0.74 24.92
CA CYS A 39 20.53 1.13 23.72
C CYS A 39 21.57 2.20 24.02
N VAL A 40 22.75 2.05 23.44
CA VAL A 40 23.88 2.99 23.56
C VAL A 40 23.88 3.94 22.36
N TRP A 41 24.01 5.22 22.65
CA TRP A 41 23.95 6.32 21.67
C TRP A 41 25.09 7.29 21.93
N TYR A 42 25.88 7.64 20.92
CA TYR A 42 26.96 8.61 21.07
C TYR A 42 27.32 9.24 19.73
N ILE A 43 28.05 10.34 19.80
CA ILE A 43 28.68 10.99 18.65
C ILE A 43 30.16 10.63 18.68
N GLU A 44 30.70 10.15 17.57
CA GLU A 44 32.12 9.99 17.36
C GLU A 44 32.66 11.14 16.52
N ILE A 45 33.77 11.72 16.98
CA ILE A 45 34.41 12.88 16.36
C ILE A 45 35.79 12.48 15.90
N TYR A 46 36.10 12.81 14.66
CA TYR A 46 37.42 12.68 14.08
C TYR A 46 37.94 14.09 13.83
N PRO A 47 38.79 14.64 14.71
CA PRO A 47 39.24 16.03 14.59
C PRO A 47 39.90 16.31 13.23
N ASN A 48 40.63 15.33 12.67
CA ASN A 48 41.39 15.49 11.43
C ASN A 48 40.85 14.66 10.25
N GLY A 49 39.57 14.30 10.30
CA GLY A 49 38.95 13.51 9.24
C GLY A 49 39.13 12.01 9.44
N THR A 50 38.26 11.20 8.82
CA THR A 50 38.36 9.73 8.87
C THR A 50 39.29 9.11 7.83
N LYS A 51 39.58 9.85 6.76
CA LYS A 51 40.33 9.39 5.58
C LYS A 51 41.15 10.56 5.03
N ASN A 52 42.20 10.25 4.25
CA ASN A 52 43.07 11.26 3.62
C ASN A 52 42.29 12.30 2.80
N ASP A 53 41.22 11.88 2.12
CA ASP A 53 40.40 12.77 1.28
C ASP A 53 39.66 13.86 2.09
N ASN A 54 39.51 13.65 3.40
CA ASN A 54 38.84 14.58 4.31
C ASN A 54 39.83 15.21 5.30
N ALA A 55 41.13 15.06 5.08
CA ALA A 55 42.15 15.68 5.92
C ALA A 55 41.96 17.20 5.98
N GLY A 56 42.13 17.77 7.17
CA GLY A 56 41.87 19.20 7.40
C GLY A 56 40.40 19.55 7.67
N ASN A 57 39.50 18.58 7.71
CA ASN A 57 38.13 18.74 8.20
C ASN A 57 37.90 17.95 9.48
N VAL A 58 36.99 18.45 10.32
CA VAL A 58 36.41 17.67 11.41
C VAL A 58 35.32 16.78 10.81
N SER A 59 35.34 15.47 11.14
CA SER A 59 34.23 14.57 10.84
C SER A 59 33.40 14.28 12.09
N LEU A 60 32.08 14.14 11.91
CA LEU A 60 31.15 13.77 12.97
C LEU A 60 30.30 12.59 12.53
N PHE A 61 30.21 11.55 13.37
CA PHE A 61 29.37 10.37 13.13
C PHE A 61 28.47 10.10 14.32
N PHE A 62 27.22 9.80 14.06
CA PHE A 62 26.26 9.37 15.06
C PHE A 62 26.17 7.85 15.10
N HIS A 63 26.23 7.28 16.29
CA HIS A 63 26.20 5.83 16.52
C HIS A 63 25.01 5.44 17.39
N CYS A 64 24.35 4.34 17.02
CA CYS A 64 23.27 3.75 17.80
C CYS A 64 23.30 2.22 17.79
N SER A 65 23.10 1.61 18.96
CA SER A 65 23.07 0.15 19.11
C SER A 65 21.66 -0.46 18.98
N VAL A 66 20.72 0.22 18.31
CA VAL A 66 19.32 -0.24 18.19
C VAL A 66 19.20 -1.40 17.19
N ASN A 67 18.47 -2.46 17.58
CA ASN A 67 18.22 -3.65 16.73
C ASN A 67 16.93 -3.57 15.90
N GLN A 68 16.28 -2.41 15.83
CA GLN A 68 15.06 -2.14 15.07
C GLN A 68 15.32 -1.11 13.97
N THR A 69 14.57 -1.19 12.87
CA THR A 69 14.61 -0.17 11.81
C THR A 69 14.04 1.14 12.35
N LEU A 70 14.87 2.17 12.38
CA LEU A 70 14.50 3.51 12.78
C LEU A 70 14.83 4.48 11.66
N ILE A 71 13.89 5.38 11.35
CA ILE A 71 14.22 6.60 10.64
C ILE A 71 14.68 7.60 11.70
N THR A 72 15.95 7.98 11.63
CA THR A 72 16.58 8.89 12.57
C THR A 72 16.96 10.17 11.86
N TYR A 73 16.46 11.29 12.39
CA TYR A 73 16.82 12.64 12.00
C TYR A 73 17.87 13.13 13.00
N VAL A 74 19.09 13.36 12.54
CA VAL A 74 20.16 13.93 13.37
C VAL A 74 20.47 15.32 12.83
N SER A 75 20.29 16.35 13.66
CA SER A 75 20.75 17.69 13.37
C SER A 75 21.99 17.97 14.20
N LEU A 76 23.13 18.16 13.53
CA LEU A 76 24.40 18.53 14.15
C LEU A 76 24.65 20.03 13.95
N THR A 77 25.05 20.70 15.01
CA THR A 77 25.28 22.16 15.02
C THR A 77 26.53 22.48 15.83
N THR A 78 27.33 23.44 15.39
CA THR A 78 28.22 24.21 16.28
C THR A 78 27.57 25.57 16.60
N GLU A 79 27.97 26.20 17.71
CA GLU A 79 27.55 27.59 17.99
C GLU A 79 27.87 28.48 16.78
N GLY A 80 26.94 29.33 16.33
CA GLY A 80 27.14 30.19 15.16
C GLY A 80 26.97 29.53 13.78
N SER A 81 26.75 28.21 13.68
CA SER A 81 26.49 27.51 12.40
C SER A 81 25.00 27.29 12.13
N GLU A 82 24.64 27.14 10.85
CA GLU A 82 23.36 26.55 10.46
C GLU A 82 23.31 25.06 10.84
N SER A 83 22.11 24.56 11.15
CA SER A 83 21.97 23.16 11.54
C SER A 83 22.01 22.22 10.34
N PHE A 84 23.00 21.32 10.30
CA PHE A 84 23.07 20.27 9.29
C PHE A 84 22.19 19.10 9.71
N THR A 85 21.04 18.94 9.05
CA THR A 85 20.08 17.86 9.33
C THR A 85 20.25 16.72 8.34
N TYR A 86 20.40 15.51 8.86
CA TYR A 86 20.47 14.29 8.05
C TYR A 86 19.36 13.32 8.43
N VAL A 87 18.88 12.55 7.45
CA VAL A 87 17.88 11.48 7.62
C VAL A 87 18.53 10.18 7.20
N PHE A 88 18.49 9.17 8.06
CA PHE A 88 18.88 7.83 7.66
C PHE A 88 17.97 6.75 8.22
N GLU A 89 17.89 5.69 7.45
CA GLU A 89 17.25 4.42 7.78
C GLU A 89 18.36 3.42 8.13
N LYS A 90 18.32 2.85 9.33
CA LYS A 90 19.39 1.95 9.77
C LYS A 90 19.32 0.62 9.03
N ASN A 91 20.28 0.38 8.14
CA ASN A 91 20.44 -0.90 7.44
C ASN A 91 21.76 -1.64 7.75
N ASN A 92 22.70 -1.09 8.54
CA ASN A 92 23.96 -1.76 8.92
C ASN A 92 24.67 -1.13 10.15
N ASN A 93 25.63 -1.88 10.74
CA ASN A 93 26.34 -1.56 11.99
C ASN A 93 27.39 -0.42 11.95
N HIS A 94 27.41 0.41 10.90
CA HIS A 94 28.39 1.50 10.78
C HIS A 94 27.76 2.84 11.19
N GLY A 95 28.52 3.66 11.94
CA GLY A 95 28.09 5.02 12.29
C GLY A 95 27.84 5.88 11.05
N GLN A 96 26.86 6.79 11.14
CA GLN A 96 26.42 7.63 10.02
C GLN A 96 26.62 9.11 10.36
N GLY A 97 27.15 9.88 9.43
CA GLY A 97 27.38 11.30 9.65
C GLY A 97 28.15 11.97 8.52
N TYR A 98 28.87 13.04 8.84
CA TYR A 98 29.53 13.92 7.88
C TYR A 98 31.05 13.72 7.93
N PRO A 99 31.65 13.10 6.90
CA PRO A 99 33.09 12.93 6.81
C PRO A 99 33.85 14.27 6.67
N SER A 100 33.20 15.32 6.17
CA SER A 100 33.73 16.69 6.09
C SER A 100 32.68 17.66 6.64
N PHE A 101 32.47 17.63 7.96
CA PHE A 101 31.42 18.41 8.61
C PHE A 101 31.72 19.90 8.61
N ILE A 102 32.94 20.27 9.03
CA ILE A 102 33.43 21.65 9.02
C ILE A 102 34.95 21.63 8.85
N SER A 103 35.49 22.60 8.10
CA SER A 103 36.94 22.74 7.95
C SER A 103 37.56 23.35 9.22
N HIS A 104 38.85 23.08 9.49
CA HIS A 104 39.54 23.74 10.60
C HIS A 104 39.59 25.26 10.44
N ASP A 105 39.79 25.72 9.20
CA ASP A 105 39.84 27.15 8.87
C ASP A 105 38.51 27.83 9.22
N GLU A 106 37.38 27.19 8.92
CA GLU A 106 36.06 27.71 9.26
C GLU A 106 35.78 27.62 10.76
N LEU A 107 36.08 26.48 11.38
CA LEU A 107 35.80 26.20 12.80
C LEU A 107 36.58 27.12 13.75
N LEU A 108 37.85 27.40 13.42
CA LEU A 108 38.76 28.16 14.27
C LEU A 108 38.83 29.65 13.89
N ASN A 109 38.11 30.08 12.85
CA ASN A 109 38.02 31.49 12.50
C ASN A 109 37.23 32.26 13.57
N SER A 110 37.87 33.26 14.17
CA SER A 110 37.29 34.09 15.21
C SER A 110 36.08 34.91 14.75
N GLU A 111 35.91 35.14 13.44
CA GLU A 111 34.76 35.84 12.87
C GLU A 111 33.46 34.98 12.87
N ASN A 112 33.58 33.66 12.92
CA ASN A 112 32.46 32.72 12.77
C ASN A 112 31.80 32.30 14.10
N ASN A 113 32.37 32.71 15.24
CA ASN A 113 31.82 32.48 16.59
C ASN A 113 31.55 30.99 16.96
N HIS A 114 32.27 30.04 16.36
CA HIS A 114 32.16 28.61 16.70
C HIS A 114 32.89 28.21 17.98
N VAL A 115 33.86 29.02 18.40
CA VAL A 115 34.62 28.84 19.63
C VAL A 115 34.20 29.91 20.64
N SER A 116 33.77 29.46 21.82
CA SER A 116 33.44 30.32 22.96
C SER A 116 34.17 29.81 24.19
N ASP A 117 34.93 30.70 24.86
CA ASP A 117 35.75 30.35 26.03
C ASP A 117 36.73 29.18 25.77
N GLY A 118 37.36 29.17 24.59
CA GLY A 118 38.30 28.12 24.16
C GLY A 118 37.63 26.75 23.93
N LYS A 119 36.31 26.70 23.75
CA LYS A 119 35.55 25.47 23.54
C LYS A 119 34.66 25.55 22.31
N VAL A 120 34.56 24.44 21.61
CA VAL A 120 33.57 24.18 20.56
C VAL A 120 32.42 23.42 21.19
N THR A 121 31.20 23.95 21.09
CA THR A 121 29.98 23.25 21.54
C THR A 121 29.30 22.60 20.35
N ILE A 122 29.21 21.27 20.39
CA ILE A 122 28.44 20.47 19.42
C ILE A 122 27.06 20.21 19.99
N GLY A 123 26.05 20.76 19.32
CA GLY A 123 24.66 20.42 19.52
C GLY A 123 24.29 19.22 18.66
N CYS A 124 23.55 18.29 19.24
CA CYS A 124 22.96 17.18 18.52
C CYS A 124 21.50 17.07 18.92
N ASN A 125 20.62 17.25 17.93
CA ASN A 125 19.20 17.00 18.09
C ASN A 125 18.90 15.71 17.35
N VAL A 126 18.31 14.76 18.06
CA VAL A 126 17.93 13.49 17.48
C VAL A 126 16.43 13.32 17.59
N LYS A 127 15.78 13.23 16.43
CA LYS A 127 14.38 12.87 16.31
C LYS A 127 14.30 11.47 15.70
N PHE A 128 13.62 10.57 16.40
CA PHE A 128 13.45 9.19 15.94
C PHE A 128 11.98 8.94 15.61
N VAL A 129 11.78 8.13 14.58
CA VAL A 129 10.51 7.55 14.20
C VAL A 129 10.67 6.04 14.40
N SER A 130 10.09 5.50 15.48
CA SER A 130 10.01 4.06 15.67
C SER A 130 9.05 3.45 14.65
N ILE A 131 9.58 2.54 13.83
CA ILE A 131 8.79 1.60 13.05
C ILE A 131 8.62 0.36 13.93
N THR A 132 7.78 0.43 14.97
CA THR A 132 7.16 -0.81 15.47
C THR A 132 6.35 -1.36 14.33
N ASP A 133 6.37 -2.68 14.08
CA ASP A 133 5.43 -3.33 13.16
C ASP A 133 4.04 -2.74 13.38
N PRO A 134 3.57 -1.86 12.49
CA PRO A 134 2.33 -1.17 12.73
C PRO A 134 1.21 -2.20 12.57
N PRO A 135 0.07 -2.09 13.29
CA PRO A 135 -1.17 -2.52 12.66
C PRO A 135 -1.21 -1.83 11.30
N ILE A 136 -1.42 -2.55 10.21
CA ILE A 136 -1.23 -1.98 8.88
C ILE A 136 -2.08 -0.72 8.70
N LEU A 137 -1.38 0.41 8.67
CA LEU A 137 -1.96 1.75 8.62
C LEU A 137 -2.19 2.08 7.16
N LEU A 138 -3.40 1.81 6.71
CA LEU A 138 -3.92 2.23 5.42
C LEU A 138 -4.25 3.73 5.45
N GLY A 139 -3.23 4.57 5.62
CA GLY A 139 -3.38 6.00 5.84
C GLY A 139 -2.29 6.79 5.15
N SER A 140 -2.63 7.42 4.04
CA SER A 140 -1.88 8.56 3.50
C SER A 140 -2.60 9.83 3.94
N ASN A 141 -1.85 10.73 4.58
CA ASN A 141 -2.33 12.03 5.02
C ASN A 141 -2.83 12.86 3.83
N THR A 142 -4.13 12.88 3.61
CA THR A 142 -4.77 13.92 2.79
C THR A 142 -5.96 14.47 3.55
N HIS A 143 -5.67 15.36 4.49
CA HIS A 143 -6.65 16.26 5.11
C HIS A 143 -7.17 17.33 4.14
N TYR A 144 -6.83 17.24 2.84
CA TYR A 144 -7.15 18.23 1.85
C TYR A 144 -8.62 18.11 1.42
N LEU A 145 -9.42 19.06 1.92
CA LEU A 145 -10.69 19.53 1.32
C LEU A 145 -11.98 18.75 1.59
N LYS A 146 -12.16 18.11 2.76
CA LYS A 146 -13.52 17.85 3.30
C LYS A 146 -13.97 18.99 4.20
N ASP A 147 -14.10 20.20 3.65
CA ASP A 147 -15.07 21.15 4.21
C ASP A 147 -16.39 20.96 3.44
N GLN A 148 -17.53 21.00 4.14
CA GLN A 148 -18.84 20.73 3.53
C GLN A 148 -19.21 21.70 2.40
N ALA A 149 -18.54 22.86 2.33
CA ALA A 149 -18.70 23.83 1.26
C ALA A 149 -18.00 23.39 -0.04
N SER A 150 -16.75 22.92 0.00
CA SER A 150 -15.98 22.57 -1.21
C SER A 150 -16.54 21.36 -1.95
N ALA A 151 -17.14 20.40 -1.23
CA ALA A 151 -17.78 19.21 -1.80
C ALA A 151 -19.01 19.51 -2.68
N LYS A 152 -19.57 20.73 -2.61
CA LYS A 152 -20.76 21.13 -3.39
C LYS A 152 -20.44 22.05 -4.57
N TYR A 153 -19.51 23.00 -4.40
CA TYR A 153 -19.29 24.04 -5.41
C TYR A 153 -18.40 23.61 -6.58
N LEU A 154 -17.39 22.76 -6.35
CA LEU A 154 -16.51 22.31 -7.42
C LEU A 154 -17.18 21.33 -8.40
N PRO A 155 -18.01 20.36 -7.96
CA PRO A 155 -18.78 19.53 -8.89
C PRO A 155 -19.77 20.35 -9.72
N GLN A 156 -20.42 21.35 -9.11
CA GLN A 156 -21.28 22.28 -9.84
C GLN A 156 -20.51 23.09 -10.88
N LEU A 157 -19.27 23.52 -10.58
CA LEU A 157 -18.42 24.21 -11.55
C LEU A 157 -18.17 23.33 -12.79
N LEU A 158 -17.83 22.05 -12.59
CA LEU A 158 -17.61 21.10 -13.69
C LEU A 158 -18.89 20.91 -14.52
N GLN A 159 -20.04 20.75 -13.85
CA GLN A 159 -21.32 20.47 -14.50
C GLN A 159 -21.93 21.68 -15.23
N GLU A 160 -21.84 22.88 -14.63
CA GLU A 160 -22.50 24.08 -15.15
C GLU A 160 -21.59 24.91 -16.07
N TYR A 161 -20.27 24.92 -15.84
CA TYR A 161 -19.34 25.83 -16.52
C TYR A 161 -18.16 25.13 -17.20
N GLY A 162 -17.99 23.81 -17.00
CA GLY A 162 -16.84 23.05 -17.51
C GLY A 162 -16.65 23.13 -19.03
N ASP A 163 -17.74 23.31 -19.78
CA ASP A 163 -17.72 23.41 -21.23
C ASP A 163 -17.52 24.83 -21.79
N GLU A 164 -17.78 25.86 -20.99
CA GLU A 164 -17.84 27.27 -21.44
C GLU A 164 -16.69 28.13 -20.93
N MET A 165 -16.16 27.85 -19.73
CA MET A 165 -15.20 28.76 -19.06
C MET A 165 -13.81 28.15 -18.87
N PHE A 166 -13.53 26.98 -19.45
CA PHE A 166 -12.24 26.31 -19.33
C PHE A 166 -11.06 27.12 -19.91
N ASP A 167 -9.87 26.96 -19.33
CA ASP A 167 -8.62 27.57 -19.81
C ASP A 167 -7.54 26.52 -20.15
N CYS A 168 -7.91 25.24 -20.09
CA CYS A 168 -7.08 24.09 -20.42
C CYS A 168 -7.88 22.98 -21.10
N VAL A 169 -7.29 22.34 -22.11
CA VAL A 169 -7.78 21.11 -22.75
C VAL A 169 -6.73 20.03 -22.62
N LEU A 170 -7.10 18.91 -21.99
CA LEU A 170 -6.31 17.69 -21.99
C LEU A 170 -6.74 16.86 -23.21
N LYS A 171 -5.80 16.62 -24.13
CA LYS A 171 -6.06 15.90 -25.37
C LYS A 171 -5.53 14.47 -25.28
N VAL A 172 -6.44 13.50 -25.26
CA VAL A 172 -6.16 12.06 -25.14
C VAL A 172 -6.59 11.37 -26.43
N GLY A 173 -5.66 11.17 -27.36
CA GLY A 173 -6.00 10.80 -28.73
C GLY A 173 -6.93 11.85 -29.37
N ASP A 174 -8.11 11.41 -29.82
CA ASP A 174 -9.14 12.28 -30.40
C ASP A 174 -10.11 12.86 -29.35
N VAL A 175 -9.99 12.47 -28.08
CA VAL A 175 -10.85 12.95 -27.00
C VAL A 175 -10.27 14.21 -26.37
N GLU A 176 -11.11 15.22 -26.23
CA GLU A 176 -10.78 16.48 -25.55
C GLU A 176 -11.51 16.58 -24.22
N ILE A 177 -10.74 16.72 -23.13
CA ILE A 177 -11.24 16.87 -21.77
C ILE A 177 -10.93 18.29 -21.31
N LYS A 178 -11.98 19.11 -21.18
CA LYS A 178 -11.87 20.51 -20.76
C LYS A 178 -11.77 20.61 -19.24
N THR A 179 -10.90 21.49 -18.75
CA THR A 179 -10.67 21.67 -17.31
C THR A 179 -9.97 23.00 -17.03
N TYR A 180 -9.66 23.28 -15.77
CA TYR A 180 -8.98 24.50 -15.34
C TYR A 180 -7.52 24.24 -14.95
N ARG A 181 -6.60 25.08 -15.45
CA ARG A 181 -5.18 25.07 -15.06
C ARG A 181 -4.99 25.17 -13.56
N LEU A 182 -5.81 26.00 -12.90
CA LEU A 182 -5.77 26.16 -11.44
C LEU A 182 -6.09 24.86 -10.71
N ILE A 183 -7.14 24.16 -11.12
CA ILE A 183 -7.56 22.88 -10.51
C ILE A 183 -6.46 21.84 -10.69
N LEU A 184 -5.94 21.69 -11.92
CA LEU A 184 -4.81 20.80 -12.18
C LEU A 184 -3.59 21.14 -11.30
N SER A 185 -3.27 22.43 -11.14
CA SER A 185 -2.13 22.89 -10.35
C SER A 185 -2.27 22.68 -8.84
N ILE A 186 -3.50 22.62 -8.33
CA ILE A 186 -3.77 22.32 -6.92
C ILE A 186 -3.40 20.87 -6.61
N TYR A 187 -3.73 19.95 -7.52
CA TYR A 187 -3.55 18.51 -7.30
C TYR A 187 -2.21 17.97 -7.81
N SER A 188 -1.46 18.75 -8.59
CA SER A 188 -0.22 18.31 -9.23
C SER A 188 0.83 19.42 -9.27
N PRO A 189 1.96 19.25 -8.56
CA PRO A 189 3.13 20.11 -8.71
C PRO A 189 3.68 20.13 -10.14
N VAL A 190 3.53 19.02 -10.88
CA VAL A 190 3.92 18.91 -12.30
C VAL A 190 3.10 19.86 -13.16
N PHE A 191 1.77 19.82 -13.05
CA PHE A 191 0.90 20.76 -13.77
C PHE A 191 1.14 22.21 -13.34
N LYS A 192 1.32 22.46 -12.04
CA LYS A 192 1.69 23.80 -11.55
C LYS A 192 2.94 24.33 -12.24
N THR A 193 3.98 23.50 -12.35
CA THR A 193 5.23 23.87 -13.02
C THR A 193 5.02 24.07 -14.52
N MET A 194 4.30 23.15 -15.17
CA MET A 194 3.96 23.19 -16.60
C MET A 194 3.27 24.50 -16.99
N PHE A 195 2.38 25.03 -16.15
CA PHE A 195 1.66 26.29 -16.39
C PHE A 195 2.36 27.54 -15.86
N SER A 196 3.43 27.40 -15.07
CA SER A 196 4.20 28.53 -14.54
C SER A 196 5.37 28.95 -15.45
N VAL A 197 5.80 28.07 -16.35
CA VAL A 197 6.91 28.29 -17.30
C VAL A 197 6.33 28.50 -18.70
N PRO A 198 6.88 29.38 -19.57
CA PRO A 198 6.34 29.65 -20.91
C PRO A 198 6.61 28.52 -21.93
N MET A 199 6.14 27.30 -21.61
CA MET A 199 6.14 26.12 -22.48
C MET A 199 4.94 26.12 -23.45
N GLU A 200 4.91 25.21 -24.42
CA GLU A 200 3.85 25.14 -25.45
C GLU A 200 2.46 24.98 -24.82
N GLU A 201 2.36 24.16 -23.78
CA GLU A 201 1.15 23.88 -23.01
C GLU A 201 0.61 25.13 -22.31
N ASN A 202 1.50 25.96 -21.76
CA ASN A 202 1.12 27.23 -21.14
C ASN A 202 0.59 28.22 -22.19
N ARG A 203 1.25 28.31 -23.35
CA ARG A 203 0.88 29.24 -24.43
C ARG A 203 -0.45 28.88 -25.07
N ASN A 204 -0.68 27.59 -25.30
CA ASN A 204 -1.82 27.13 -26.09
C ASN A 204 -2.99 26.65 -25.21
N GLY A 205 -2.74 26.36 -23.93
CA GLY A 205 -3.74 25.76 -23.04
C GLY A 205 -4.12 24.35 -23.44
N VAL A 206 -3.27 23.64 -24.18
CA VAL A 206 -3.51 22.26 -24.62
C VAL A 206 -2.39 21.39 -24.10
N VAL A 207 -2.74 20.37 -23.33
CA VAL A 207 -1.80 19.35 -22.86
C VAL A 207 -2.10 18.04 -23.58
N LYS A 208 -1.11 17.50 -24.29
CA LYS A 208 -1.25 16.23 -25.01
C LYS A 208 -0.88 15.06 -24.10
N LEU A 209 -1.79 14.11 -23.95
CA LEU A 209 -1.66 12.93 -23.12
C LEU A 209 -1.65 11.70 -24.04
N VAL A 210 -0.47 11.17 -24.34
CA VAL A 210 -0.29 10.08 -25.30
C VAL A 210 -0.20 8.69 -24.66
N ASP A 211 0.03 8.63 -23.34
CA ASP A 211 0.31 7.39 -22.61
C ASP A 211 -0.88 6.88 -21.77
N PHE A 212 -2.09 7.43 -21.99
CA PHE A 212 -3.27 7.18 -21.16
C PHE A 212 -4.53 7.07 -22.02
N THR A 213 -5.52 6.35 -21.52
CA THR A 213 -6.89 6.34 -22.06
C THR A 213 -7.68 7.55 -21.59
N ALA A 214 -8.72 7.90 -22.35
CA ALA A 214 -9.60 9.00 -22.01
C ALA A 214 -10.33 8.74 -20.68
N ASP A 215 -10.66 7.49 -20.37
CA ASP A 215 -11.47 7.15 -19.21
C ASP A 215 -10.65 7.22 -17.90
N ALA A 216 -9.39 6.81 -17.90
CA ALA A 216 -8.50 7.03 -16.75
C ALA A 216 -8.30 8.53 -16.47
N VAL A 217 -8.10 9.33 -17.51
CA VAL A 217 -7.92 10.79 -17.36
C VAL A 217 -9.21 11.46 -16.89
N LYS A 218 -10.37 11.11 -17.46
CA LYS A 218 -11.67 11.63 -16.99
C LYS A 218 -11.90 11.29 -15.51
N THR A 219 -11.56 10.08 -15.08
CA THR A 219 -11.67 9.67 -13.68
C THR A 219 -10.78 10.52 -12.77
N ALA A 220 -9.53 10.80 -13.16
CA ALA A 220 -8.66 11.71 -12.41
C ALA A 220 -9.22 13.13 -12.33
N ILE A 221 -9.76 13.64 -13.44
CA ILE A 221 -10.34 14.98 -13.50
C ILE A 221 -11.59 15.08 -12.65
N ASN A 222 -12.51 14.12 -12.76
CA ASN A 222 -13.69 14.05 -11.89
C ASN A 222 -13.29 14.06 -10.42
N PHE A 223 -12.29 13.27 -10.04
CA PHE A 223 -11.75 13.27 -8.68
C PHE A 223 -11.24 14.65 -8.23
N PHE A 224 -10.65 15.47 -9.11
CA PHE A 224 -10.22 16.83 -8.73
C PHE A 224 -11.39 17.77 -8.40
N TYR A 225 -12.57 17.55 -8.97
CA TYR A 225 -13.75 18.36 -8.68
C TYR A 225 -14.60 17.80 -7.56
N THR A 226 -14.65 16.48 -7.39
CA THR A 226 -15.56 15.81 -6.45
C THR A 226 -14.86 15.31 -5.19
N CYS A 227 -13.54 15.12 -5.24
CA CYS A 227 -12.78 14.33 -4.27
C CYS A 227 -13.27 12.87 -4.15
N GLU A 228 -13.96 12.35 -5.16
CA GLU A 228 -14.55 11.02 -5.19
C GLU A 228 -14.26 10.31 -6.52
N ILE A 229 -14.14 8.98 -6.45
CA ILE A 229 -14.13 8.10 -7.63
C ILE A 229 -15.38 7.24 -7.55
N GLU A 230 -16.30 7.47 -8.49
CA GLU A 230 -17.63 6.85 -8.47
C GLU A 230 -17.54 5.36 -8.79
N ALA A 231 -16.89 5.01 -9.90
CA ALA A 231 -16.67 3.65 -10.37
C ALA A 231 -15.36 3.56 -11.17
N ILE A 232 -14.70 2.40 -11.05
CA ILE A 232 -13.64 1.96 -11.95
C ILE A 232 -14.17 0.74 -12.69
N GLU A 233 -14.14 0.78 -14.01
CA GLU A 233 -14.80 -0.20 -14.87
C GLU A 233 -13.88 -1.36 -15.26
N SER A 234 -12.56 -1.18 -15.16
CA SER A 234 -11.57 -2.21 -15.48
C SER A 234 -10.27 -2.07 -14.67
N SER A 235 -9.51 -3.16 -14.53
CA SER A 235 -8.16 -3.13 -13.96
C SER A 235 -7.21 -2.25 -14.77
N GLU A 236 -7.34 -2.26 -16.10
CA GLU A 236 -6.57 -1.39 -17.01
C GLU A 236 -6.79 0.10 -16.70
N GLN A 237 -8.04 0.52 -16.45
CA GLN A 237 -8.35 1.90 -16.05
C GLN A 237 -7.69 2.27 -14.73
N LEU A 238 -7.65 1.34 -13.76
CA LEU A 238 -7.01 1.55 -12.47
C LEU A 238 -5.48 1.71 -12.63
N GLU A 239 -4.84 0.80 -13.35
CA GLU A 239 -3.40 0.84 -13.63
C GLU A 239 -2.99 2.15 -14.31
N GLU A 240 -3.77 2.59 -15.32
CA GLU A 240 -3.51 3.85 -15.99
C GLU A 240 -3.76 5.07 -15.11
N LEU A 241 -4.79 5.04 -14.26
CA LEU A 241 -5.04 6.09 -13.28
C LEU A 241 -3.87 6.22 -12.30
N PHE A 242 -3.27 5.09 -11.88
CA PHE A 242 -2.04 5.11 -11.09
C PHE A 242 -0.86 5.67 -11.85
N ARG A 243 -0.61 5.20 -13.08
CA ARG A 243 0.46 5.73 -13.92
C ARG A 243 0.30 7.24 -14.16
N PHE A 244 -0.94 7.71 -14.32
CA PHE A 244 -1.26 9.13 -14.43
C PHE A 244 -0.94 9.86 -13.12
N SER A 245 -1.36 9.29 -11.99
CA SER A 245 -1.04 9.84 -10.67
C SER A 245 0.46 9.91 -10.41
N ASP A 246 1.23 8.93 -10.88
CA ASP A 246 2.68 8.90 -10.74
C ASP A 246 3.37 9.91 -11.63
N LYS A 247 3.04 9.91 -12.93
CA LYS A 247 3.63 10.83 -13.91
C LYS A 247 3.40 12.29 -13.55
N TYR A 248 2.24 12.62 -12.99
CA TYR A 248 1.87 14.00 -12.65
C TYR A 248 1.98 14.30 -11.15
N ASP A 249 2.56 13.40 -10.36
CA ASP A 249 2.75 13.56 -8.91
C ASP A 249 1.46 13.98 -8.15
N ILE A 250 0.38 13.24 -8.39
CA ILE A 250 -0.92 13.47 -7.79
C ILE A 250 -1.04 12.62 -6.53
N ALA A 251 -0.48 13.11 -5.43
CA ALA A 251 -0.44 12.40 -4.14
C ALA A 251 -1.83 11.93 -3.67
N ALA A 252 -2.89 12.69 -3.97
CA ALA A 252 -4.26 12.37 -3.56
C ALA A 252 -4.85 11.12 -4.26
N LEU A 253 -4.36 10.79 -5.47
CA LEU A 253 -4.75 9.58 -6.20
C LEU A 253 -3.85 8.38 -5.86
N LYS A 254 -2.66 8.60 -5.27
CA LYS A 254 -1.76 7.54 -4.80
C LYS A 254 -2.13 6.98 -3.42
N THR A 255 -3.32 7.31 -2.92
CA THR A 255 -3.69 7.04 -1.53
C THR A 255 -4.28 5.64 -1.38
N TYR A 256 -3.85 4.89 -0.36
CA TYR A 256 -4.45 3.60 -0.01
C TYR A 256 -5.97 3.67 0.15
N ARG A 257 -6.49 4.80 0.66
CA ARG A 257 -7.93 5.03 0.83
C ARG A 257 -8.72 4.88 -0.47
N LEU A 258 -8.19 5.41 -1.58
CA LEU A 258 -8.87 5.34 -2.85
C LEU A 258 -8.97 3.89 -3.32
N ILE A 259 -7.84 3.19 -3.31
CA ILE A 259 -7.69 1.79 -3.73
C ILE A 259 -8.62 0.90 -2.94
N LEU A 260 -8.58 1.04 -1.61
CA LEU A 260 -9.45 0.31 -0.72
C LEU A 260 -10.92 0.60 -0.99
N SER A 261 -11.28 1.86 -1.30
CA SER A 261 -12.67 2.21 -1.63
C SER A 261 -13.15 1.58 -2.94
N ILE A 262 -12.24 1.35 -3.89
CA ILE A 262 -12.56 0.69 -5.16
C ILE A 262 -12.84 -0.79 -4.92
N TYR A 263 -11.97 -1.46 -4.15
CA TYR A 263 -12.07 -2.90 -3.92
C TYR A 263 -13.03 -3.31 -2.80
N SER A 264 -13.43 -2.38 -1.93
CA SER A 264 -14.24 -2.66 -0.75
C SER A 264 -15.30 -1.58 -0.54
N PRO A 265 -16.60 -1.93 -0.67
CA PRO A 265 -17.70 -1.07 -0.25
C PRO A 265 -17.64 -0.69 1.23
N VAL A 266 -17.09 -1.57 2.08
CA VAL A 266 -16.87 -1.32 3.51
C VAL A 266 -15.88 -0.17 3.70
N PHE A 267 -14.71 -0.22 3.04
CA PHE A 267 -13.73 0.87 3.09
C PHE A 267 -14.26 2.15 2.44
N LYS A 268 -14.98 2.05 1.32
CA LYS A 268 -15.67 3.21 0.71
C LYS A 268 -16.57 3.92 1.72
N THR A 269 -17.41 3.17 2.42
CA THR A 269 -18.31 3.71 3.44
C THR A 269 -17.53 4.29 4.63
N MET A 270 -16.51 3.56 5.11
CA MET A 270 -15.63 3.96 6.21
C MET A 270 -14.94 5.30 5.96
N PHE A 271 -14.60 5.62 4.70
CA PHE A 271 -13.94 6.87 4.32
C PHE A 271 -14.90 7.98 3.87
N SER A 272 -16.12 7.64 3.44
CA SER A 272 -17.12 8.63 3.01
C SER A 272 -17.84 9.30 4.17
N VAL A 273 -18.15 8.55 5.23
CA VAL A 273 -18.94 9.02 6.40
C VAL A 273 -17.99 9.54 7.49
N PRO A 274 -18.36 10.53 8.35
CA PRO A 274 -17.49 11.03 9.42
C PRO A 274 -17.32 10.05 10.59
N MET A 275 -16.88 8.82 10.29
CA MET A 275 -16.45 7.77 11.22
C MET A 275 -15.04 8.06 11.77
N GLU A 276 -14.63 7.34 12.81
CA GLU A 276 -13.33 7.54 13.48
C GLU A 276 -12.16 7.41 12.50
N GLU A 277 -12.23 6.44 11.59
CA GLU A 277 -11.21 6.14 10.59
C GLU A 277 -11.08 7.25 9.54
N ASN A 278 -12.20 7.87 9.16
CA ASN A 278 -12.20 9.03 8.28
C ASN A 278 -11.58 10.24 8.98
N ARG A 279 -12.02 10.54 10.22
CA ARG A 279 -11.55 11.69 11.02
C ARG A 279 -10.06 11.61 11.36
N ASN A 280 -9.58 10.42 11.73
CA ASN A 280 -8.24 10.26 12.26
C ASN A 280 -7.23 9.80 11.20
N GLY A 281 -7.65 9.46 9.99
CA GLY A 281 -6.71 8.97 8.97
C GLY A 281 -6.26 7.53 9.15
N VAL A 282 -6.85 6.79 10.08
CA VAL A 282 -6.31 5.50 10.56
C VAL A 282 -7.40 4.44 10.62
N VAL A 283 -7.18 3.35 9.88
CA VAL A 283 -7.92 2.09 10.02
C VAL A 283 -7.10 1.14 10.89
N LYS A 284 -7.72 0.56 11.93
CA LYS A 284 -7.09 -0.45 12.77
C LYS A 284 -7.55 -1.85 12.35
N LEU A 285 -6.63 -2.66 11.85
CA LEU A 285 -6.86 -4.04 11.45
C LEU A 285 -6.31 -4.97 12.53
N VAL A 286 -7.11 -5.27 13.56
CA VAL A 286 -6.67 -6.04 14.74
C VAL A 286 -6.86 -7.55 14.62
N ASP A 287 -7.67 -8.00 13.65
CA ASP A 287 -8.05 -9.41 13.50
C ASP A 287 -7.17 -10.17 12.49
N PHE A 288 -6.11 -9.53 11.99
CA PHE A 288 -5.29 -10.04 10.90
C PHE A 288 -3.80 -9.80 11.17
N THR A 289 -2.97 -10.71 10.70
CA THR A 289 -1.53 -10.56 10.71
C THR A 289 -1.07 -9.50 9.71
N ALA A 290 0.14 -8.98 9.94
CA ALA A 290 0.75 -8.04 9.02
C ALA A 290 0.92 -8.65 7.62
N ASP A 291 1.36 -9.90 7.53
CA ASP A 291 1.63 -10.54 6.25
C ASP A 291 0.37 -10.81 5.43
N ALA A 292 -0.74 -11.23 6.07
CA ALA A 292 -2.01 -11.41 5.36
C ALA A 292 -2.53 -10.09 4.79
N VAL A 293 -2.51 -9.02 5.59
CA VAL A 293 -3.00 -7.71 5.11
C VAL A 293 -2.05 -7.13 4.07
N LYS A 294 -0.73 -7.28 4.20
CA LYS A 294 0.24 -6.85 3.17
C LYS A 294 -0.03 -7.57 1.85
N THR A 295 -0.32 -8.86 1.90
CA THR A 295 -0.69 -9.65 0.73
C THR A 295 -2.00 -9.18 0.10
N ALA A 296 -3.03 -8.91 0.91
CA ALA A 296 -4.30 -8.35 0.43
C ALA A 296 -4.13 -6.96 -0.21
N ILE A 297 -3.27 -6.11 0.37
CA ILE A 297 -2.96 -4.79 -0.18
C ILE A 297 -2.23 -4.93 -1.50
N ASN A 298 -1.19 -5.76 -1.58
CA ASN A 298 -0.45 -6.00 -2.81
C ASN A 298 -1.38 -6.47 -3.92
N PHE A 299 -2.31 -7.39 -3.60
CA PHE A 299 -3.33 -7.84 -4.54
C PHE A 299 -4.15 -6.68 -5.14
N PHE A 300 -4.45 -5.61 -4.39
CA PHE A 300 -5.19 -4.47 -4.97
C PHE A 300 -4.41 -3.72 -6.07
N TYR A 301 -3.08 -3.79 -6.03
CA TYR A 301 -2.22 -3.16 -7.03
C TYR A 301 -1.91 -4.10 -8.20
N THR A 302 -1.72 -5.38 -7.93
CA THR A 302 -1.24 -6.37 -8.91
C THR A 302 -2.35 -7.20 -9.51
N CYS A 303 -3.52 -7.25 -8.87
CA CYS A 303 -4.60 -8.21 -9.14
C CYS A 303 -4.16 -9.69 -9.02
N GLU A 304 -2.98 -9.95 -8.42
CA GLU A 304 -2.36 -11.27 -8.34
C GLU A 304 -1.66 -11.46 -6.99
N ILE A 305 -1.60 -12.71 -6.52
CA ILE A 305 -0.86 -13.09 -5.31
C ILE A 305 0.28 -14.02 -5.73
N GLU A 306 1.52 -13.58 -5.55
CA GLU A 306 2.73 -14.32 -5.93
C GLU A 306 2.85 -15.65 -5.19
N ALA A 307 2.65 -15.62 -3.86
CA ALA A 307 2.74 -16.79 -3.01
C ALA A 307 1.85 -16.64 -1.77
N ILE A 308 1.26 -17.76 -1.35
CA ILE A 308 0.60 -17.89 -0.06
C ILE A 308 1.47 -18.83 0.79
N GLU A 309 2.03 -18.29 1.87
CA GLU A 309 3.09 -18.91 2.65
C GLU A 309 2.58 -19.97 3.62
N SER A 310 1.31 -19.89 4.04
CA SER A 310 0.71 -20.84 4.97
C SER A 310 -0.81 -20.96 4.81
N SER A 311 -1.38 -22.05 5.34
CA SER A 311 -2.83 -22.23 5.42
C SER A 311 -3.49 -21.19 6.34
N GLU A 312 -2.78 -20.72 7.36
CA GLU A 312 -3.24 -19.65 8.25
C GLU A 312 -3.35 -18.32 7.51
N GLN A 313 -2.35 -17.98 6.67
CA GLN A 313 -2.41 -16.80 5.81
C GLN A 313 -3.55 -16.91 4.80
N LEU A 314 -3.75 -18.08 4.18
CA LEU A 314 -4.86 -18.33 3.26
C LEU A 314 -6.22 -18.07 3.94
N GLU A 315 -6.40 -18.63 5.13
CA GLU A 315 -7.63 -18.44 5.91
C GLU A 315 -7.83 -16.96 6.27
N GLU A 316 -6.77 -16.27 6.72
CA GLU A 316 -6.83 -14.84 7.02
C GLU A 316 -7.22 -14.00 5.81
N LEU A 317 -6.69 -14.32 4.63
CA LEU A 317 -7.05 -13.64 3.38
C LEU A 317 -8.52 -13.84 3.02
N PHE A 318 -9.05 -15.06 3.18
CA PHE A 318 -10.49 -15.29 3.03
C PHE A 318 -11.31 -14.50 4.04
N ARG A 319 -10.94 -14.53 5.34
CA ARG A 319 -11.61 -13.74 6.39
C ARG A 319 -11.54 -12.24 6.11
N PHE A 320 -10.41 -11.75 5.59
CA PHE A 320 -10.21 -10.35 5.22
C PHE A 320 -11.14 -9.97 4.07
N SER A 321 -11.18 -10.80 3.03
CA SER A 321 -12.04 -10.58 1.87
C SER A 321 -13.53 -10.59 2.22
N ASP A 322 -13.96 -11.46 3.14
CA ASP A 322 -15.34 -11.53 3.61
C ASP A 322 -15.70 -10.33 4.49
N LYS A 323 -14.85 -10.03 5.49
CA LYS A 323 -15.08 -8.95 6.46
C LYS A 323 -15.17 -7.58 5.80
N TYR A 324 -14.33 -7.32 4.79
CA TYR A 324 -14.29 -6.05 4.08
C TYR A 324 -15.05 -6.09 2.75
N ASP A 325 -15.79 -7.14 2.44
CA ASP A 325 -16.59 -7.28 1.21
C ASP A 325 -15.76 -7.01 -0.07
N ILE A 326 -14.63 -7.71 -0.19
CA ILE A 326 -13.71 -7.61 -1.32
C ILE A 326 -13.95 -8.80 -2.25
N ALA A 327 -14.95 -8.67 -3.11
CA ALA A 327 -15.37 -9.73 -4.02
C ALA A 327 -14.23 -10.25 -4.91
N ALA A 328 -13.43 -9.33 -5.48
CA ALA A 328 -12.34 -9.70 -6.39
C ALA A 328 -11.27 -10.58 -5.72
N LEU A 329 -10.86 -10.25 -4.49
CA LEU A 329 -9.90 -11.05 -3.72
C LEU A 329 -10.50 -12.41 -3.36
N LYS A 330 -11.76 -12.43 -2.92
CA LYS A 330 -12.45 -13.67 -2.54
C LYS A 330 -12.52 -14.62 -3.73
N GLU A 331 -12.94 -14.13 -4.90
CA GLU A 331 -13.02 -14.90 -6.13
C GLU A 331 -11.66 -15.42 -6.61
N TYR A 332 -10.61 -14.59 -6.54
CA TYR A 332 -9.24 -15.02 -6.85
C TYR A 332 -8.82 -16.21 -5.97
N LEU A 333 -9.02 -16.10 -4.64
CA LEU A 333 -8.64 -17.15 -3.69
C LEU A 333 -9.45 -18.43 -3.88
N GLU A 334 -10.76 -18.32 -4.17
CA GLU A 334 -11.64 -19.46 -4.45
C GLU A 334 -11.20 -20.21 -5.71
N ASN A 335 -10.88 -19.48 -6.78
CA ASN A 335 -10.41 -20.07 -8.03
C ASN A 335 -9.04 -20.74 -7.87
N GLU A 336 -8.09 -20.06 -7.22
CA GLU A 336 -6.73 -20.56 -7.03
C GLU A 336 -6.73 -21.82 -6.15
N SER A 337 -7.49 -21.80 -5.05
CA SER A 337 -7.64 -22.96 -4.17
C SER A 337 -8.40 -24.11 -4.84
N GLY A 338 -9.48 -23.79 -5.57
CA GLY A 338 -10.29 -24.76 -6.30
C GLY A 338 -9.50 -25.51 -7.38
N SER A 339 -8.62 -24.81 -8.09
CA SER A 339 -7.78 -25.40 -9.15
C SER A 339 -6.75 -26.41 -8.63
N LYS A 340 -6.44 -26.35 -7.33
CA LYS A 340 -5.43 -27.21 -6.66
C LYS A 340 -6.05 -28.24 -5.71
N LEU A 341 -7.36 -28.47 -5.80
CA LEU A 341 -8.05 -29.48 -4.98
C LEU A 341 -7.48 -30.88 -5.23
N SER A 342 -7.28 -31.61 -4.14
CA SER A 342 -6.80 -32.98 -4.14
C SER A 342 -7.38 -33.77 -2.97
N ASP A 343 -7.21 -35.09 -3.02
CA ASP A 343 -7.53 -36.01 -1.93
C ASP A 343 -6.74 -35.72 -0.63
N GLN A 344 -5.65 -34.96 -0.72
CA GLN A 344 -4.80 -34.58 0.42
C GLN A 344 -5.27 -33.31 1.13
N ASN A 345 -5.95 -32.38 0.42
CA ASN A 345 -6.24 -31.04 0.94
C ASN A 345 -7.74 -30.70 1.02
N VAL A 346 -8.61 -31.45 0.35
CA VAL A 346 -10.02 -31.09 0.19
C VAL A 346 -10.77 -30.95 1.51
N CYS A 347 -10.48 -31.80 2.51
CA CYS A 347 -11.15 -31.73 3.82
C CYS A 347 -10.77 -30.44 4.57
N ILE A 348 -9.48 -30.11 4.59
CA ILE A 348 -8.97 -28.90 5.26
C ILE A 348 -9.51 -27.64 4.57
N LEU A 349 -9.49 -27.62 3.23
CA LEU A 349 -10.02 -26.51 2.44
C LEU A 349 -11.53 -26.37 2.60
N LEU A 350 -12.26 -27.47 2.74
CA LEU A 350 -13.70 -27.44 2.98
C LEU A 350 -14.05 -26.81 4.33
N GLU A 351 -13.39 -27.23 5.41
CA GLU A 351 -13.62 -26.63 6.73
C GLU A 351 -13.27 -25.14 6.73
N MET A 352 -12.16 -24.77 6.10
CA MET A 352 -11.77 -23.38 5.94
C MET A 352 -12.83 -22.60 5.16
N ALA A 353 -13.31 -23.12 4.03
CA ALA A 353 -14.32 -22.47 3.19
C ALA A 353 -15.64 -22.25 3.93
N VAL A 354 -16.05 -23.20 4.78
CA VAL A 354 -17.23 -23.05 5.64
C VAL A 354 -16.99 -21.96 6.69
N ARG A 355 -15.83 -21.93 7.34
CA ARG A 355 -15.51 -20.94 8.37
C ARG A 355 -15.38 -19.51 7.84
N SER A 356 -14.94 -19.36 6.60
CA SER A 356 -14.68 -18.05 5.97
C SER A 356 -15.77 -17.61 4.97
N ASN A 357 -16.91 -18.31 4.93
CA ASN A 357 -18.01 -18.06 3.99
C ASN A 357 -17.58 -18.09 2.51
N ALA A 358 -16.58 -18.87 2.14
CA ALA A 358 -16.12 -19.04 0.76
C ALA A 358 -17.01 -20.04 0.01
N PHE A 359 -18.19 -19.57 -0.44
CA PHE A 359 -19.24 -20.43 -0.99
C PHE A 359 -18.81 -21.17 -2.26
N ARG A 360 -18.08 -20.53 -3.19
CA ARG A 360 -17.69 -21.22 -4.43
C ARG A 360 -16.64 -22.29 -4.17
N LEU A 361 -15.69 -22.01 -3.28
CA LEU A 361 -14.71 -23.01 -2.86
C LEU A 361 -15.38 -24.17 -2.11
N LYS A 362 -16.35 -23.88 -1.25
CA LYS A 362 -17.16 -24.91 -0.57
C LYS A 362 -17.85 -25.82 -1.59
N ASP A 363 -18.53 -25.25 -2.59
CA ASP A 363 -19.23 -26.01 -3.62
C ASP A 363 -18.27 -26.86 -4.48
N ALA A 364 -17.07 -26.34 -4.78
CA ALA A 364 -16.01 -27.08 -5.46
C ALA A 364 -15.51 -28.26 -4.62
N CYS A 365 -15.29 -28.05 -3.32
CA CYS A 365 -14.90 -29.12 -2.39
C CYS A 365 -15.99 -30.19 -2.26
N PHE A 366 -17.26 -29.80 -2.18
CA PHE A 366 -18.39 -30.73 -2.18
C PHE A 366 -18.41 -31.56 -3.45
N SER A 367 -18.29 -30.92 -4.62
CA SER A 367 -18.28 -31.61 -5.92
C SER A 367 -17.15 -32.64 -6.00
N PHE A 368 -15.95 -32.28 -5.54
CA PHE A 368 -14.80 -33.18 -5.48
C PHE A 368 -15.04 -34.38 -4.55
N LEU A 369 -15.50 -34.13 -3.32
CA LEU A 369 -15.77 -35.19 -2.34
C LEU A 369 -16.89 -36.14 -2.80
N GLU A 370 -17.93 -35.62 -3.44
CA GLU A 370 -18.99 -36.43 -4.03
C GLU A 370 -18.43 -37.41 -5.06
N GLU A 371 -17.54 -36.94 -5.95
CA GLU A 371 -16.89 -37.80 -6.94
C GLU A 371 -16.02 -38.88 -6.28
N CYS A 372 -15.21 -38.50 -5.28
CA CYS A 372 -14.41 -39.44 -4.51
C CYS A 372 -15.27 -40.52 -3.84
N ILE A 373 -16.37 -40.13 -3.17
CA ILE A 373 -17.30 -41.07 -2.51
C ILE A 373 -17.95 -42.01 -3.53
N MET A 374 -18.32 -41.49 -4.71
CA MET A 374 -18.97 -42.28 -5.75
C MET A 374 -18.06 -43.35 -6.35
N ILE A 375 -16.76 -43.06 -6.49
CA ILE A 375 -15.77 -44.03 -7.00
C ILE A 375 -15.10 -44.85 -5.89
N GLY A 376 -15.40 -44.56 -4.61
CA GLY A 376 -14.76 -45.20 -3.46
C GLY A 376 -13.28 -44.85 -3.30
N ALA A 377 -12.87 -43.64 -3.69
CA ALA A 377 -11.52 -43.15 -3.49
C ALA A 377 -11.25 -42.86 -2.00
N SER A 378 -10.00 -43.07 -1.59
CA SER A 378 -9.53 -42.65 -0.27
C SER A 378 -9.34 -41.13 -0.27
N VAL A 379 -9.74 -40.47 0.82
CA VAL A 379 -9.54 -39.03 1.02
C VAL A 379 -8.93 -38.82 2.39
N GLN A 380 -7.85 -38.04 2.46
CA GLN A 380 -7.13 -37.78 3.70
C GLN A 380 -7.96 -36.87 4.63
N GLY A 381 -8.03 -37.24 5.92
CA GLY A 381 -8.70 -36.44 6.94
C GLY A 381 -10.23 -36.43 6.83
N LEU A 382 -10.83 -37.33 6.04
CA LEU A 382 -12.28 -37.39 5.90
C LEU A 382 -12.97 -37.79 7.21
N GLU A 383 -12.35 -38.66 8.01
CA GLU A 383 -12.82 -39.03 9.34
C GLU A 383 -12.69 -37.93 10.40
N GLU A 384 -11.85 -36.91 10.15
CA GLU A 384 -11.61 -35.79 11.06
C GLU A 384 -12.55 -34.61 10.80
N LEU A 385 -13.24 -34.62 9.66
CA LEU A 385 -14.16 -33.56 9.25
C LEU A 385 -15.31 -33.40 10.24
N ASP A 386 -15.73 -32.16 10.49
CA ASP A 386 -16.90 -31.89 11.32
C ASP A 386 -18.11 -32.77 10.91
N SER A 387 -18.74 -33.39 11.92
CA SER A 387 -19.80 -34.38 11.70
C SER A 387 -21.03 -33.80 10.96
N GLY A 388 -21.30 -32.50 11.10
CA GLY A 388 -22.36 -31.81 10.38
C GLY A 388 -21.98 -31.65 8.90
N ILE A 389 -20.77 -31.16 8.63
CA ILE A 389 -20.25 -31.02 7.27
C ILE A 389 -20.19 -32.38 6.55
N LEU A 390 -19.64 -33.40 7.21
CA LEU A 390 -19.56 -34.75 6.65
C LEU A 390 -20.93 -35.32 6.30
N LYS A 391 -21.91 -35.14 7.20
CA LYS A 391 -23.29 -35.54 6.96
C LYS A 391 -23.88 -34.83 5.73
N ASP A 392 -23.63 -33.53 5.58
CA ASP A 392 -24.11 -32.76 4.43
C ASP A 392 -23.47 -33.24 3.12
N VAL A 393 -22.16 -33.50 3.11
CA VAL A 393 -21.43 -34.06 1.95
C VAL A 393 -22.00 -35.42 1.56
N VAL A 394 -22.19 -36.33 2.52
CA VAL A 394 -22.74 -37.67 2.26
C VAL A 394 -24.17 -37.59 1.73
N ILE A 395 -25.02 -36.75 2.31
CA ILE A 395 -26.40 -36.54 1.82
C ILE A 395 -26.37 -36.00 0.39
N SER A 396 -25.49 -35.05 0.10
CA SER A 396 -25.32 -34.47 -1.25
C SER A 396 -24.90 -35.53 -2.27
N ALA A 397 -23.88 -36.33 -1.95
CA ALA A 397 -23.41 -37.44 -2.78
C ALA A 397 -24.50 -38.49 -3.05
N MET A 398 -25.28 -38.86 -2.02
CA MET A 398 -26.39 -39.80 -2.15
C MET A 398 -27.50 -39.27 -3.07
N LYS A 399 -27.85 -37.98 -2.97
CA LYS A 399 -28.83 -37.35 -3.87
C LYS A 399 -28.34 -37.35 -5.32
N LYS A 400 -27.07 -37.02 -5.55
CA LYS A 400 -26.44 -37.05 -6.87
C LYS A 400 -26.47 -38.45 -7.49
N ARG A 401 -26.19 -39.48 -6.69
CA ARG A 401 -26.32 -40.90 -7.10
C ARG A 401 -27.74 -41.28 -7.51
N GLN A 402 -28.74 -40.85 -6.76
CA GLN A 402 -30.15 -41.11 -7.08
C GLN A 402 -30.60 -40.38 -8.34
N GLY A 403 -30.16 -39.15 -8.55
CA GLY A 403 -30.44 -38.36 -9.77
C GLY A 403 -29.79 -38.93 -11.03
N ALA A 404 -28.61 -39.54 -10.92
CA ALA A 404 -27.93 -40.20 -12.04
C ALA A 404 -28.55 -41.56 -12.42
N ALA A 405 -29.43 -42.13 -11.59
CA ALA A 405 -29.99 -43.47 -11.77
C ALA A 405 -31.28 -43.53 -12.62
N VAL A 406 -31.64 -42.49 -13.37
CA VAL A 406 -32.78 -42.50 -14.31
C VAL A 406 -32.32 -41.99 -15.67
N PRO A 407 -32.27 -42.87 -16.68
CA PRO A 407 -33.46 -43.12 -17.50
C PRO A 407 -33.73 -44.62 -17.67
N ILE A 408 -34.80 -45.12 -17.04
CA ILE A 408 -35.44 -46.35 -17.52
C ILE A 408 -36.37 -45.90 -18.66
N VAL A 409 -35.96 -46.24 -19.88
CA VAL A 409 -36.78 -46.15 -21.09
C VAL A 409 -38.12 -46.83 -20.79
N GLN A 410 -39.19 -46.04 -20.78
CA GLN A 410 -40.53 -46.59 -20.92
C GLN A 410 -40.65 -47.11 -22.35
N ASP A 411 -40.42 -48.41 -22.52
CA ASP A 411 -40.91 -49.17 -23.67
C ASP A 411 -42.45 -49.13 -23.59
N ALA A 412 -43.03 -48.02 -24.03
CA ALA A 412 -44.43 -47.96 -24.41
C ALA A 412 -44.52 -48.61 -25.79
N GLY A 413 -44.72 -49.92 -25.81
CA GLY A 413 -45.21 -50.62 -26.98
C GLY A 413 -46.51 -49.98 -27.43
N ASN A 414 -46.41 -49.10 -28.43
CA ASN A 414 -47.55 -48.60 -29.17
C ASN A 414 -47.47 -49.23 -30.57
N ILE A 415 -48.15 -50.36 -30.68
CA ILE A 415 -48.50 -50.99 -31.95
C ILE A 415 -49.42 -50.01 -32.65
N ASN A 416 -48.97 -49.41 -33.76
CA ASN A 416 -49.82 -48.87 -34.83
C ASN A 416 -48.92 -48.34 -35.94
N GLU A 417 -48.81 -49.11 -37.04
CA GLU A 417 -48.88 -48.61 -38.42
C GLU A 417 -48.62 -49.78 -39.37
N GLU A 418 -49.63 -50.18 -40.13
CA GLU A 418 -49.49 -50.58 -41.53
C GLU A 418 -50.88 -50.55 -42.18
N ASN A 419 -51.26 -49.35 -42.62
CA ASN A 419 -52.22 -49.14 -43.70
C ASN A 419 -51.41 -48.73 -44.93
N GLU A 420 -50.94 -49.70 -45.72
CA GLU A 420 -50.58 -49.46 -47.11
C GLU A 420 -51.74 -49.91 -48.00
N VAL A 421 -52.51 -48.93 -48.45
CA VAL A 421 -53.38 -49.05 -49.63
C VAL A 421 -52.53 -48.69 -50.85
N VAL A 422 -52.18 -49.68 -51.65
CA VAL A 422 -51.91 -49.48 -53.08
C VAL A 422 -52.69 -50.54 -53.85
N GLY A 423 -53.66 -50.08 -54.64
CA GLY A 423 -54.44 -50.90 -55.56
C GLY A 423 -53.80 -51.03 -56.94
N SER A 424 -54.58 -51.68 -57.82
CA SER A 424 -54.38 -52.07 -59.23
C SER A 424 -53.88 -53.52 -59.39
N GLY A 425 -54.51 -54.38 -60.18
CA GLY A 425 -55.68 -54.30 -61.05
C GLY A 425 -55.82 -55.65 -61.77
N GLU A 426 -57.08 -56.03 -62.03
CA GLU A 426 -57.63 -57.06 -62.95
C GLU A 426 -57.02 -58.47 -63.03
#